data_AF-A0A924VU40-F1
#
_entry.id   AF-A0A924VU40-F1
#
_cell.length_a   1.000
_cell.length_b   1.000
_cell.length_c   1.000
_cell.angle_alpha   90.00
_cell.angle_beta   90.00
_cell.angle_gamma   90.00
#
_symmetry.space_group_name_H-M   'P 1'
#
loop_
_entity.id
_entity.type
_entity.pdbx_description
1 polymer ?
#
loop_
_entity_poly.entity_id
_entity_poly.type
_entity_poly.pdbx_seq_one_letter_code
_entity_poly.pdbx_strand_id
1 'polypeptide(L)'
;MGGGGSRGEHDFCSRAGALALKSKIEAYWRERGQHVMVALHNVGFHPAIRAARFDVRSDMVNGMPRSTQNAKKAPAQEDVFVDDFDDDLAFE
;
A
#
# COMPACT_ATOMS: atom_id res chain seq x y z
N MET A 1 -31.33 4.97 15.91
CA MET A 1 -31.50 4.09 14.74
C MET A 1 -30.17 4.07 13.99
N GLY A 2 -29.38 3.01 14.13
CA GLY A 2 -28.06 2.90 13.51
C GLY A 2 -28.19 2.47 12.05
N GLY A 3 -27.62 3.25 11.14
CA GLY A 3 -27.74 3.07 9.70
C GLY A 3 -27.27 1.69 9.25
N GLY A 4 -28.18 0.95 8.63
CA GLY A 4 -27.87 -0.25 7.87
C GLY A 4 -27.12 0.12 6.60
N GLY A 5 -25.80 0.21 6.68
CA GLY A 5 -24.93 0.03 5.52
C GLY A 5 -25.02 -1.43 5.08
N SER A 6 -25.24 -1.66 3.79
CA SER A 6 -25.41 -2.97 3.13
C SER A 6 -24.50 -4.07 3.72
N ARG A 7 -25.06 -4.90 4.60
CA ARG A 7 -24.48 -6.21 4.95
C ARG A 7 -24.69 -7.12 3.74
N GLY A 8 -23.63 -7.57 3.08
CA GLY A 8 -23.81 -8.58 2.05
C GLY A 8 -22.55 -9.00 1.35
N GLU A 9 -22.04 -8.17 0.43
CA GLU A 9 -21.19 -8.76 -0.61
C GLU A 9 -19.71 -8.84 -0.25
N HIS A 10 -19.14 -7.89 0.49
CA HIS A 10 -17.74 -7.98 0.88
C HIS A 10 -17.41 -7.29 2.21
N ASP A 11 -17.57 -8.01 3.32
CA ASP A 11 -17.00 -7.58 4.60
C ASP A 11 -15.48 -7.79 4.57
N PHE A 12 -14.73 -6.70 4.35
CA PHE A 12 -13.26 -6.67 4.43
C PHE A 12 -12.74 -6.14 5.76
N CYS A 13 -13.63 -5.66 6.64
CA CYS A 13 -13.27 -5.03 7.90
C CYS A 13 -13.10 -6.05 9.03
N SER A 14 -13.59 -7.28 8.84
CA SER A 14 -13.34 -8.40 9.74
C SER A 14 -12.02 -9.12 9.45
N ARG A 15 -11.52 -9.87 10.44
CA ARG A 15 -10.33 -10.73 10.27
C ARG A 15 -10.48 -11.71 9.10
N ALA A 16 -11.66 -12.29 8.95
CA ALA A 16 -11.96 -13.21 7.86
C ALA A 16 -11.93 -12.50 6.50
N GLY A 17 -12.52 -11.30 6.43
CA GLY A 17 -12.47 -10.43 5.25
C GLY A 17 -11.05 -10.06 4.82
N ALA A 18 -10.23 -9.64 5.77
CA ALA A 18 -8.83 -9.31 5.54
C ALA A 18 -8.02 -10.52 5.04
N LEU A 19 -8.30 -11.72 5.56
CA LEU A 19 -7.68 -12.97 5.11
C LEU A 19 -8.11 -13.34 3.69
N ALA A 20 -9.40 -13.20 3.37
CA ALA A 20 -9.91 -13.43 2.02
C ALA A 20 -9.28 -12.46 1.01
N LEU A 21 -9.14 -11.18 1.38
CA LEU A 21 -8.48 -10.17 0.57
C LEU A 21 -7.00 -10.49 0.32
N LYS A 22 -6.27 -10.87 1.38
CA LYS A 22 -4.88 -11.34 1.27
C LYS A 22 -4.76 -12.48 0.25
N SER A 23 -5.54 -13.53 0.43
CA SER A 23 -5.49 -14.72 -0.43
C SER A 23 -5.83 -14.39 -1.89
N LYS A 24 -6.76 -13.45 -2.13
CA LYS A 24 -7.12 -13.00 -3.47
C LYS A 24 -5.96 -12.29 -4.18
N ILE A 25 -5.24 -11.42 -3.47
CA ILE A 25 -4.08 -10.71 -4.01
C ILE A 25 -2.95 -11.69 -4.35
N GLU A 26 -2.65 -12.62 -3.45
CA GLU A 26 -1.60 -13.62 -3.66
C GLU A 26 -1.95 -14.59 -4.81
N ALA A 27 -3.20 -15.04 -4.89
CA ALA A 27 -3.66 -15.90 -5.98
C ALA A 27 -3.55 -15.23 -7.35
N TYR A 28 -3.96 -13.95 -7.45
CA TYR A 28 -3.90 -13.18 -8.69
C TYR A 28 -2.49 -13.12 -9.30
N TRP A 29 -1.47 -12.90 -8.47
CA TRP A 29 -0.09 -12.85 -8.92
C TRP A 29 0.50 -14.24 -9.15
N ARG A 30 0.12 -15.22 -8.32
CA ARG A 30 0.56 -16.61 -8.47
C ARG A 30 0.11 -17.21 -9.80
N GLU A 31 -1.11 -16.91 -10.24
CA GLU A 31 -1.62 -17.30 -11.58
C GLU A 31 -0.77 -16.73 -12.72
N ARG A 32 -0.10 -15.60 -12.49
CA ARG A 32 0.80 -14.93 -13.44
C ARG A 32 2.27 -15.33 -13.25
N GLY A 33 2.54 -16.33 -12.41
CA GLY A 33 3.88 -16.85 -12.12
C GLY A 33 4.72 -15.95 -11.23
N GLN A 34 4.11 -14.99 -10.52
CA GLN A 34 4.82 -14.05 -9.66
C GLN A 34 4.40 -14.26 -8.20
N HIS A 35 5.38 -14.19 -7.29
CA HIS A 35 5.13 -14.36 -5.86
C HIS A 35 5.17 -12.99 -5.18
N VAL A 36 4.12 -12.67 -4.42
CA VAL A 36 4.01 -11.46 -3.59
C VAL A 36 3.83 -11.88 -2.14
N MET A 37 4.38 -11.11 -1.23
CA MET A 37 4.22 -11.30 0.20
C MET A 37 3.21 -10.29 0.73
N VAL A 38 2.06 -10.77 1.23
CA VAL A 38 1.06 -9.92 1.86
C VAL A 38 0.92 -10.27 3.35
N ALA A 39 1.17 -9.29 4.21
CA ALA A 39 1.03 -9.38 5.65
C ALA A 39 -0.23 -8.66 6.15
N LEU A 40 -0.90 -9.24 7.12
CA LEU A 40 -2.05 -8.64 7.80
C LEU A 40 -1.61 -8.14 9.17
N HIS A 41 -1.92 -6.88 9.45
CA HIS A 41 -1.64 -6.26 10.73
C HIS A 41 -2.95 -5.78 11.36
N ASN A 42 -3.31 -6.37 12.50
CA ASN A 42 -4.50 -5.96 13.25
C ASN A 42 -4.17 -4.71 14.06
N VAL A 43 -4.73 -3.58 13.66
CA VAL A 43 -4.65 -2.35 14.44
C VAL A 43 -5.96 -2.21 15.20
N GLY A 44 -5.85 -2.12 16.52
CA GLY A 44 -7.00 -1.89 17.40
C GLY A 44 -7.70 -0.56 17.12
N PHE A 45 -8.52 -0.11 18.07
CA PHE A 45 -9.26 1.13 17.89
C PHE A 45 -8.32 2.33 17.69
N HIS A 46 -8.49 3.04 16.56
CA HIS A 46 -7.74 4.25 16.26
C HIS A 46 -8.63 5.50 16.43
N PRO A 47 -8.29 6.44 17.33
CA PRO A 47 -9.21 7.50 17.76
C PRO A 47 -9.59 8.48 16.64
N ALA A 48 -8.66 8.80 15.73
CA ALA A 48 -8.92 9.73 14.63
C ALA A 48 -9.99 9.22 13.64
N ILE A 49 -10.07 7.92 13.41
CA ILE A 49 -11.01 7.29 12.46
C ILE A 49 -12.20 6.62 13.16
N ARG A 50 -12.18 6.56 14.49
CA ARG A 50 -13.22 5.95 15.34
C ARG A 50 -13.57 4.51 14.96
N ALA A 51 -12.58 3.74 14.53
CA ALA A 51 -12.74 2.35 14.10
C ALA A 51 -11.48 1.53 14.40
N ALA A 52 -11.65 0.21 14.56
CA ALA A 52 -10.57 -0.76 14.44
C ALA A 52 -10.39 -1.15 12.96
N ARG A 53 -9.17 -1.52 12.56
CA ARG A 53 -8.89 -1.84 11.16
C ARG A 53 -7.85 -2.95 11.02
N PHE A 54 -7.94 -3.68 9.93
CA PHE A 54 -6.88 -4.57 9.48
C PHE A 54 -6.09 -3.89 8.37
N ASP A 55 -4.81 -3.63 8.63
CA ASP A 55 -3.90 -3.09 7.63
C ASP A 55 -3.35 -4.25 6.78
N VAL A 56 -3.47 -4.12 5.46
CA VAL A 56 -2.85 -5.04 4.48
C VAL A 56 -1.54 -4.42 4.03
N ARG A 57 -0.41 -5.06 4.36
CA ARG A 57 0.93 -4.61 3.98
C ARG A 57 1.52 -5.55 2.95
N SER A 58 1.95 -4.99 1.83
CA SER A 58 2.48 -5.73 0.69
C SER A 58 3.94 -5.37 0.46
N ASP A 59 4.73 -6.34 0.00
CA ASP A 59 6.10 -6.12 -0.43
C ASP A 59 6.21 -5.52 -1.84
N MET A 60 5.14 -5.50 -2.62
CA MET A 60 5.08 -4.89 -3.96
C MET A 60 5.49 -3.41 -3.98
N VAL A 61 6.06 -2.96 -5.11
CA VAL A 61 6.41 -1.57 -5.37
C VAL A 61 5.51 -1.04 -6.47
N ASN A 62 4.77 0.04 -6.20
CA ASN A 62 3.77 0.61 -7.13
C ASN A 62 2.76 -0.43 -7.67
N GLY A 63 2.40 -1.40 -6.84
CA GLY A 63 1.49 -2.50 -7.21
C GLY A 63 2.13 -3.61 -8.05
N MET A 64 3.41 -3.53 -8.37
CA MET A 64 4.16 -4.58 -9.07
C MET A 64 4.95 -5.43 -8.06
N PRO A 65 4.97 -6.77 -8.19
CA PRO A 65 5.87 -7.61 -7.40
C PRO A 65 7.31 -7.19 -7.61
N ARG A 66 8.10 -7.30 -6.53
CA ARG A 66 9.55 -7.21 -6.61
C ARG A 66 10.07 -8.42 -7.38
N SER A 67 10.07 -8.31 -8.71
CA SER A 67 10.59 -9.34 -9.60
C SER A 67 12.00 -9.73 -9.17
N THR A 68 12.22 -11.00 -8.84
CA THR A 68 13.56 -11.58 -8.69
C THR A 68 14.38 -11.51 -9.98
N GLN A 69 13.74 -11.21 -11.13
CA GLN A 69 14.41 -11.02 -12.42
C GLN A 69 14.77 -9.56 -12.72
N ASN A 70 14.22 -8.57 -12.00
CA ASN A 70 14.47 -7.14 -12.24
C ASN A 70 15.37 -6.48 -11.20
N ALA A 71 16.03 -7.27 -10.34
CA ALA A 71 17.08 -6.80 -9.41
C ALA A 71 18.39 -6.40 -10.12
N LYS A 72 18.33 -6.04 -11.41
CA LYS A 72 19.43 -5.39 -12.13
C LYS A 72 18.91 -4.06 -12.67
N LYS A 73 19.48 -2.97 -12.12
CA LYS A 73 19.25 -1.54 -12.36
C LYS A 73 17.98 -0.92 -11.74
N ALA A 74 18.14 -0.37 -10.53
CA ALA A 74 17.79 1.03 -10.37
C ALA A 74 19.09 1.83 -10.55
N PRO A 75 19.24 2.72 -11.56
CA PRO A 75 20.28 3.75 -11.46
C PRO A 75 19.97 4.59 -10.23
N ALA A 76 21.01 4.93 -9.46
CA ALA A 76 20.90 5.87 -8.36
C ALA A 76 20.20 7.13 -8.89
N GLN A 77 19.09 7.50 -8.27
CA GLN A 77 18.44 8.76 -8.54
C GLN A 77 19.40 9.85 -8.07
N GLU A 78 20.14 10.41 -9.01
CA GLU A 78 20.97 11.58 -8.80
C GLU A 78 20.05 12.78 -8.64
N ASP A 79 19.91 13.21 -7.38
CA ASP A 79 19.24 14.46 -7.03
C ASP A 79 20.06 15.62 -7.63
N VAL A 80 19.68 16.04 -8.83
CA VAL A 80 20.13 17.30 -9.42
C VAL A 80 19.44 18.42 -8.63
N PHE A 81 20.05 18.81 -7.51
CA PHE A 81 19.75 20.07 -6.85
C PHE A 81 20.14 21.18 -7.83
N VAL A 82 19.13 21.89 -8.34
CA VAL A 82 19.34 23.16 -9.05
C VAL A 82 19.68 24.18 -7.97
N ASP A 83 20.97 24.44 -7.82
CA ASP A 83 21.55 25.45 -6.92
C ASP A 83 21.41 26.85 -7.56
N ASP A 84 20.17 27.26 -7.84
CA ASP A 84 19.84 28.56 -8.46
C ASP A 84 18.87 29.37 -7.58
N PHE A 85 19.09 29.36 -6.27
CA PHE A 85 18.31 30.15 -5.31
C PHE A 85 19.18 31.07 -4.46
N ASP A 86 20.13 31.74 -5.12
CA ASP A 86 20.80 32.98 -4.70
C ASP A 86 20.94 33.76 -6.02
N ASP A 87 20.30 34.91 -6.28
CA ASP A 87 20.75 36.20 -5.71
C ASP A 87 19.87 37.40 -6.15
N ASP A 88 18.58 37.25 -6.51
CA ASP A 88 17.81 38.38 -7.12
C ASP A 88 16.52 38.80 -6.38
N LEU A 89 16.49 38.68 -5.05
CA LEU A 89 15.58 39.48 -4.21
C LEU A 89 16.27 40.77 -3.73
N ALA A 90 16.76 41.55 -4.68
CA ALA A 90 17.04 42.97 -4.47
C ALA A 90 15.69 43.70 -4.39
N PHE A 91 15.26 43.96 -3.15
CA PHE A 91 14.15 44.84 -2.84
C PHE A 91 14.57 46.30 -3.14
N GLU A 92 14.05 46.87 -4.21
CA GLU A 92 13.93 48.33 -4.40
C GLU A 92 12.44 48.72 -4.52
#